data_AF-A0A6V8NV07-F1
#
_entry.id   AF-A0A6V8NV07-F1
#
_cell.length_a   1.000
_cell.length_b   1.000
_cell.length_c   1.000
_cell.angle_alpha   90.00
_cell.angle_beta   90.00
_cell.angle_gamma   90.00
#
_symmetry.space_group_name_H-M   'P 1'
#
loop_
_entity.id
_entity.type
_entity.pdbx_description
1 polymer ?
#
loop_
_entity_poly.entity_id
_entity_poly.type
_entity_poly.pdbx_seq_one_letter_code
_entity_poly.pdbx_strand_id
1 'polypeptide(L)' 'MALYARVSTQKQVENLTRQHEWLTEVCGEHGYRIVLDCSEIASGLNDNRRQFFMFLDAACKG' A
#
# COMPACT_ATOMS: atom_id res chain seq x y z
N MET A 1 7.75 2.49 9.24
CA MET A 1 7.02 3.07 8.08
C MET A 1 6.12 2.00 7.49
N ALA A 2 4.87 2.34 7.14
CA ALA A 2 3.94 1.40 6.53
C ALA A 2 3.55 1.91 5.13
N LEU A 3 3.59 1.03 4.12
CA LEU A 3 3.21 1.35 2.75
C LEU A 3 1.82 0.80 2.46
N TYR A 4 0.99 1.64 1.82
CA TYR A 4 -0.30 1.23 1.27
C TYR A 4 -0.46 1.78 -0.14
N ALA A 5 -0.70 0.91 -1.11
CA ALA A 5 -0.96 1.28 -2.50
C ALA A 5 -2.23 0.61 -3.04
N ARG A 6 -2.99 1.33 -3.87
CA ARG A 6 -4.27 0.83 -4.41
C ARG A 6 -4.50 1.27 -5.84
N VAL A 7 -4.98 0.35 -6.68
CA VAL A 7 -5.57 0.68 -7.99
C VAL A 7 -6.99 0.14 -8.09
N SER A 8 -7.80 0.78 -8.95
CA SER A 8 -9.24 0.45 -9.04
C SER A 8 -9.52 -0.74 -9.96
N THR A 9 -8.61 -1.05 -10.89
CA THR A 9 -8.83 -2.09 -11.91
C THR A 9 -7.54 -2.86 -12.20
N GLN A 10 -7.69 -4.11 -12.65
CA GLN A 10 -6.55 -4.96 -13.04
C GLN A 10 -5.70 -4.34 -14.14
N LYS A 11 -6.30 -3.54 -15.04
CA LYS A 11 -5.61 -2.84 -16.12
C LYS A 11 -4.57 -1.84 -15.62
N GLN A 12 -4.62 -1.47 -14.34
CA GLN A 12 -3.73 -0.49 -13.72
C GLN A 12 -2.65 -1.17 -12.84
N VAL A 13 -2.46 -2.49 -12.94
CA VAL A 13 -1.44 -3.21 -12.16
C VAL A 13 -0.05 -2.63 -12.32
N GLU A 14 0.35 -2.26 -13.54
CA GLU A 14 1.67 -1.66 -13.77
C GLU A 14 1.82 -0.33 -13.02
N ASN A 15 0.74 0.45 -12.90
CA ASN A 15 0.74 1.66 -12.10
C ASN A 15 0.84 1.37 -10.60
N LEU A 16 0.26 0.25 -10.14
CA LEU A 16 0.39 -0.20 -8.76
C LEU A 16 1.85 -0.56 -8.43
N THR A 17 2.49 -1.32 -9.31
CA THR A 17 3.92 -1.68 -9.18
C THR A 17 4.80 -0.44 -9.17
N ARG A 18 4.58 0.50 -10.11
CA ARG A 18 5.39 1.73 -10.17
C ARG A 18 5.23 2.61 -8.93
N GLN A 19 4.02 2.71 -8.37
CA GLN A 19 3.77 3.43 -7.12
C GLN A 19 4.51 2.76 -5.95
N HIS A 20 4.49 1.44 -5.91
CA HIS A 20 5.14 0.66 -4.86
C HIS A 20 6.67 0.79 -4.90
N GLU A 21 7.26 0.67 -6.09
CA GLU A 21 8.71 0.84 -6.30
C GLU A 21 9.17 2.24 -5.86
N TRP A 22 8.46 3.28 -6.30
CA TRP A 22 8.79 4.66 -5.94
C TRP A 22 8.70 4.90 -4.42
N LEU A 23 7.66 4.41 -3.76
CA LEU A 23 7.52 4.54 -2.30
C LEU A 23 8.62 3.79 -1.55
N THR A 24 9.03 2.63 -2.06
CA THR A 24 10.11 1.82 -1.48
C THR A 24 11.45 2.52 -1.61
N GLU A 25 11.73 3.10 -2.78
CA GLU A 25 12.95 3.88 -3.04
C GLU A 25 13.04 5.07 -2.10
N VAL A 26 11.98 5.88 -2.01
CA VAL A 26 11.90 7.01 -1.08
C VAL A 26 12.12 6.56 0.37
N CYS A 27 11.51 5.46 0.80
CA CYS A 27 11.76 4.92 2.15
C CYS A 27 13.22 4.52 2.35
N GLY A 28 13.84 3.89 1.35
CA GLY A 28 15.26 3.52 1.36
C GLY A 28 16.17 4.74 1.46
N GLU A 29 15.94 5.77 0.66
CA GLU A 29 16.70 7.03 0.65
C GLU A 29 16.64 7.75 2.00
N HIS A 30 15.48 7.74 2.64
CA HIS A 30 15.27 8.35 3.96
C HIS A 30 15.69 7.45 5.14
N GLY A 31 16.18 6.23 4.87
CA GLY A 31 16.56 5.28 5.92
C GLY A 31 15.38 4.71 6.72
N TYR A 32 14.15 4.84 6.21
CA TYR A 32 12.97 4.30 6.84
C TYR A 32 12.88 2.79 6.65
N ARG A 33 12.78 2.06 7.77
CA ARG A 33 12.43 0.63 7.73
C ARG A 33 10.94 0.47 7.44
N ILE A 34 10.65 -0.20 6.33
CA ILE A 34 9.30 -0.65 5.98
C ILE A 34 8.96 -1.82 6.91
N VAL A 35 7.92 -1.66 7.74
CA VAL A 35 7.45 -2.68 8.69
C VAL A 35 6.16 -3.35 8.21
N LEU A 36 5.46 -2.71 7.28
CA LEU A 36 4.25 -3.23 6.67
C LEU A 36 4.14 -2.72 5.23
N ASP A 37 3.77 -3.63 4.35
CA ASP A 37 3.61 -3.36 2.92
C ASP A 37 2.31 -4.00 2.45
N CYS A 38 1.38 -3.17 1.98
CA CYS A 38 0.04 -3.57 1.60
C CYS A 38 -0.31 -2.97 0.24
N SER A 39 -0.59 -3.82 -0.75
CA SER A 39 -1.08 -3.39 -2.06
C SER A 39 -2.33 -4.16 -2.44
N GLU A 40 -3.30 -3.49 -3.09
CA GLU A 40 -4.53 -4.16 -3.54
C GLU A 40 -5.17 -3.53 -4.78
N ILE A 41 -5.94 -4.35 -5.49
CA ILE A 41 -6.77 -3.95 -6.62
C ILE A 41 -8.21 -4.00 -6.14
N ALA A 42 -8.77 -2.83 -5.82
CA ALA A 42 -10.10 -2.72 -5.25
C ALA A 42 -10.72 -1.37 -5.58
N SER A 43 -12.05 -1.32 -5.71
CA SER A 43 -12.77 -0.06 -5.82
C SER A 43 -12.58 0.78 -4.56
N GLY A 44 -12.39 2.10 -4.72
CA GLY A 44 -12.31 3.04 -3.61
C GLY A 44 -13.63 3.21 -2.85
N LEU A 45 -14.75 2.80 -3.46
CA LEU A 45 -16.09 2.81 -2.86
C LEU A 45 -16.44 1.47 -2.18
N ASN A 46 -15.59 0.44 -2.34
CA ASN A 46 -15.84 -0.84 -1.72
C ASN A 46 -15.19 -0.88 -0.34
N ASP A 47 -16.00 -1.06 0.70
CA ASP A 47 -15.50 -1.11 2.07
C ASP A 47 -14.94 -2.48 2.46
N ASN A 48 -15.10 -3.53 1.67
CA ASN A 48 -14.47 -4.84 1.92
C ASN A 48 -13.02 -4.92 1.41
N ARG A 49 -12.16 -4.00 1.85
CA ARG A 49 -10.74 -3.95 1.50
C ARG A 49 -9.88 -4.59 2.59
N ARG A 50 -9.54 -5.87 2.39
CA ARG A 50 -8.80 -6.67 3.38
C ARG A 50 -7.44 -6.07 3.71
N GLN A 51 -6.70 -5.62 2.70
CA GLN A 51 -5.35 -5.06 2.91
C GLN A 51 -5.43 -3.69 3.60
N PHE A 52 -6.45 -2.89 3.29
CA PHE A 52 -6.72 -1.64 3.98
C PHE A 52 -7.01 -1.84 5.48
N PHE A 53 -7.89 -2.78 5.86
CA PHE A 53 -8.16 -3.03 7.28
C PHE A 53 -6.96 -3.61 8.02
N MET A 54 -6.16 -4.46 7.36
CA MET A 54 -4.90 -4.93 7.94
C MET A 54 -3.92 -3.78 8.19
N PHE A 55 -3.83 -2.82 7.25
CA PHE A 55 -3.05 -1.60 7.40
C PHE A 55 -3.55 -0.73 8.56
N LEU A 56 -4.87 -0.52 8.67
CA LEU A 56 -5.47 0.24 9.77
C LEU A 56 -5.22 -0.42 11.13
N ASP A 57 -5.42 -1.74 11.23
CA ASP A 57 -5.18 -2.48 12.47
C ASP A 57 -3.72 -2.36 12.91
N ALA A 58 -2.78 -2.49 11.98
CA ALA A 58 -1.36 -2.31 12.26
C ALA A 58 -1.02 -0.87 12.67
N ALA A 59 -1.68 0.14 12.09
CA ALA A 59 -1.51 1.54 12.47
C ALA A 59 -2.08 1.83 13.86
N CYS A 60 -3.20 1.19 14.24
CA CYS A 60 -3.81 1.37 15.56
C CYS A 60 -3.10 0.62 16.70
N LYS A 61 -2.23 -0.36 16.37
CA LYS A 61 -1.48 -1.16 17.35
C LYS A 61 -0.06 -0.66 17.63
N GLY A 62 0.43 0.32 16.87
CA GLY A 62 1.72 0.99 17.09
C GLY A 62 1.58 2.22 17.96
#